data_AF-A0A5N6LYS8-F1
#
_entry.id   AF-A0A5N6LYS8-F1
#
_cell.length_a   1.000
_cell.length_b   1.000
_cell.length_c   1.000
_cell.angle_alpha   90.00
_cell.angle_beta   90.00
_cell.angle_gamma   90.00
#
_symmetry.space_group_name_H-M   'P 1'
#
loop_
_entity.id
_entity.type
_entity.pdbx_description
1 polymer ?
#
loop_
_entity_poly.entity_id
_entity_poly.type
_entity_poly.pdbx_seq_one_letter_code
_entity_poly.pdbx_strand_id
1 'polypeptide(L)'
;MELRVNPNLFSIFVIITILSPLMEVEAASDLISCDLFQGNWVLDDSYPLYNESTCPFLEKEFNCVNNGRPDRLYLKYRWQPHGCRLSRFDGRNFLEKLRGKTIMFVGDSLSRNQWLSMLCMIHSSVPKANHAVNISVIQDMTTYTFTDYEVRVTYHHNLYLVDIVKRRFGRVLNLDTLTAGKLWLDADYLVFNTWHWWNRRGASQPFEYIQDGSRIYKDMDRVVAFGKAITTWGRWIDANVVRNKTKVFFQGISPSHYNGTDWGEPKAKSCAGQKIPLLSSTYPGPLPLALMVLKNALKAIKKPVTLLDITTLSLLRKDGHPSAYGLASMDCSHWCLAGVPDTWNVLLYNLMF
;
A
#
# COMPACT_ATOMS: atom_id res chain seq x y z
N MET A 1 -6.51 79.56 31.60
CA MET A 1 -7.15 78.62 32.54
C MET A 1 -7.67 77.47 31.69
N GLU A 2 -6.92 76.37 31.66
CA GLU A 2 -7.35 75.14 31.00
C GLU A 2 -8.60 74.60 31.69
N LEU A 3 -9.51 73.99 30.91
CA LEU A 3 -10.12 72.69 31.24
C LEU A 3 -10.90 72.17 30.03
N ARG A 4 -10.58 70.93 29.67
CA ARG A 4 -11.15 70.13 28.57
C ARG A 4 -12.64 69.87 28.79
N VAL A 5 -13.42 69.88 27.70
CA VAL A 5 -14.54 68.93 27.50
C VAL A 5 -14.69 68.67 26.00
N ASN A 6 -14.60 67.40 25.61
CA ASN A 6 -15.12 66.89 24.35
C ASN A 6 -16.52 66.32 24.66
N PRO A 7 -17.53 66.58 23.83
CA PRO A 7 -18.14 65.42 23.19
C PRO A 7 -18.53 65.66 21.72
N ASN A 8 -18.24 64.64 20.92
CA ASN A 8 -18.81 64.32 19.62
C ASN A 8 -20.23 64.84 19.42
N LEU A 9 -20.55 65.37 18.22
CA LEU A 9 -21.63 64.82 17.39
C LEU A 9 -21.66 65.42 15.97
N PHE A 10 -21.78 64.49 15.01
CA PHE A 10 -22.19 64.59 13.61
C PHE A 10 -21.16 64.88 12.51
N SER A 11 -20.57 63.76 12.06
CA SER A 11 -19.91 63.55 10.78
C SER A 11 -20.87 63.76 9.59
N ILE A 12 -20.44 64.55 8.61
CA ILE A 12 -20.94 64.53 7.24
C ILE A 12 -20.20 63.42 6.49
N PHE A 13 -20.92 62.40 6.03
CA PHE A 13 -20.40 61.34 5.20
C PHE A 13 -20.09 61.88 3.79
N VAL A 14 -18.80 61.93 3.43
CA VAL A 14 -18.37 62.01 2.04
C VAL A 14 -17.94 60.59 1.63
N ILE A 15 -18.75 59.93 0.82
CA ILE A 15 -18.39 58.64 0.21
C ILE A 15 -17.40 58.94 -0.91
N ILE A 16 -16.11 58.75 -0.63
CA ILE A 16 -15.08 58.64 -1.65
C ILE A 16 -14.93 57.16 -1.96
N THR A 17 -15.48 56.73 -3.08
CA THR A 17 -15.21 55.41 -3.65
C THR A 17 -13.77 55.39 -4.15
N ILE A 18 -12.85 54.87 -3.33
CA ILE A 18 -11.50 54.52 -3.78
C ILE A 18 -11.60 53.13 -4.45
N LEU A 19 -11.58 53.14 -5.78
CA LEU A 19 -11.26 51.95 -6.58
C LEU A 19 -9.80 51.57 -6.27
N SER A 20 -9.60 50.58 -5.41
CA SER A 20 -8.32 49.91 -5.27
C SER A 20 -8.09 49.02 -6.51
N PRO A 21 -6.93 49.11 -7.19
CA PRO A 21 -6.56 48.05 -8.10
C PRO A 21 -6.20 46.86 -7.23
N LEU A 22 -7.03 45.82 -7.25
CA LEU A 22 -6.62 44.47 -6.87
C LEU A 22 -5.45 44.11 -7.78
N MET A 23 -4.22 44.30 -7.29
CA MET A 23 -3.10 43.54 -7.79
C MET A 23 -3.44 42.08 -7.50
N GLU A 24 -3.90 41.37 -8.53
CA GLU A 24 -3.82 39.92 -8.56
C GLU A 24 -2.34 39.57 -8.40
N VAL A 25 -1.96 39.28 -7.17
CA VAL A 25 -0.78 38.47 -6.91
C VAL A 25 -1.15 37.11 -7.47
N GLU A 26 -0.83 36.89 -8.74
CA GLU A 26 -0.63 35.55 -9.26
C GLU A 26 0.42 34.91 -8.35
N ALA A 27 -0.08 34.18 -7.36
CA ALA A 27 0.73 33.22 -6.66
C ALA A 27 1.16 32.23 -7.74
N ALA A 28 2.36 32.44 -8.27
CA ALA A 28 3.12 31.41 -8.92
C ALA A 28 3.20 30.28 -7.88
N SER A 29 2.25 29.34 -7.95
CA SER A 29 2.35 28.11 -7.19
C SER A 29 3.48 27.35 -7.85
N ASP A 30 4.69 27.55 -7.34
CA ASP A 30 5.57 26.42 -7.13
C ASP A 30 4.71 25.40 -6.38
N LEU A 31 4.13 24.46 -7.14
CA LEU A 31 3.41 23.32 -6.60
C LEU A 31 4.41 22.65 -5.67
N ILE A 32 4.26 22.89 -4.36
CA ILE A 32 4.90 22.08 -3.34
C ILE A 32 4.39 20.68 -3.61
N SER A 33 5.20 19.91 -4.35
CA SER A 33 4.94 18.50 -4.64
C SER A 33 4.81 17.80 -3.29
N CYS A 34 3.58 17.50 -2.89
CA CYS A 34 3.35 16.82 -1.63
C CYS A 34 3.88 15.39 -1.72
N ASP A 35 4.92 15.08 -0.95
CA ASP A 35 5.33 13.70 -0.74
C ASP A 35 4.32 13.02 0.18
N LEU A 36 3.45 12.20 -0.40
CA LEU A 36 2.40 11.46 0.33
C LEU A 36 2.97 10.45 1.34
N PHE A 37 4.25 10.13 1.25
CA PHE A 37 4.90 9.07 2.03
C PHE A 37 5.81 9.62 3.15
N GLN A 38 5.93 10.95 3.27
CA GLN A 38 6.64 11.64 4.36
C GLN A 38 5.63 12.33 5.30
N GLY A 39 5.59 11.89 6.55
CA GLY A 39 4.54 12.27 7.48
C GLY A 39 4.64 11.60 8.84
N ASN A 40 3.53 11.63 9.56
CA ASN A 40 3.39 11.00 10.88
C ASN A 40 2.09 10.20 10.99
N TRP A 41 2.10 9.21 11.88
CA TRP A 41 0.85 8.60 12.36
C TRP A 41 0.21 9.50 13.42
N VAL A 42 -1.07 9.79 13.23
CA VAL A 42 -1.87 10.60 14.16
C VAL A 42 -3.10 9.82 14.61
N LEU A 43 -3.53 10.04 15.85
CA LEU A 43 -4.79 9.50 16.33
C LEU A 43 -5.96 10.21 15.64
N ASP A 44 -6.97 9.43 15.26
CA ASP A 44 -8.17 9.91 14.59
C ASP A 44 -9.35 9.04 15.03
N ASP A 45 -10.29 9.62 15.78
CA ASP A 45 -11.43 8.88 16.32
C ASP A 45 -12.37 8.35 15.24
N SER A 46 -12.33 8.93 14.03
CA SER A 46 -13.10 8.50 12.87
C SER A 46 -12.55 7.22 12.20
N TYR A 47 -11.41 6.70 12.64
CA TYR A 47 -10.86 5.42 12.22
C TYR A 47 -11.34 4.28 13.14
N PRO A 48 -11.34 3.01 12.71
CA PRO A 48 -10.97 2.53 11.37
C PRO A 48 -11.97 2.97 10.29
N LEU A 49 -11.59 2.83 9.02
CA LEU A 49 -12.44 3.23 7.88
C LEU A 49 -13.69 2.37 7.72
N TYR A 50 -13.71 1.19 8.35
CA TYR A 50 -14.83 0.26 8.36
C TYR A 50 -14.81 -0.57 9.63
N ASN A 51 -15.95 -1.15 10.00
CA ASN A 51 -16.04 -2.13 11.07
C ASN A 51 -15.65 -3.51 10.53
N GLU A 52 -14.52 -4.04 10.97
CA GLU A 52 -13.97 -5.32 10.55
C GLU A 52 -14.92 -6.50 10.80
N SER A 53 -15.71 -6.48 11.88
CA SER A 53 -16.67 -7.55 12.18
C SER A 53 -17.81 -7.64 11.16
N THR A 54 -18.00 -6.61 10.34
CA THR A 54 -19.05 -6.56 9.30
C THR A 54 -18.55 -6.87 7.89
N CYS A 55 -17.23 -6.95 7.67
CA CYS A 55 -16.69 -7.21 6.34
C CYS A 55 -16.73 -8.72 6.02
N PRO A 56 -17.48 -9.15 4.98
CA PRO A 56 -17.62 -10.58 4.67
C PRO A 56 -16.39 -11.17 3.98
N PHE A 57 -15.46 -10.33 3.51
CA PHE A 57 -14.26 -10.76 2.81
C PHE A 57 -13.09 -11.08 3.75
N LEU A 58 -13.17 -10.67 5.03
CA LEU A 58 -12.05 -10.85 5.95
C LEU A 58 -11.78 -12.30 6.26
N GLU A 59 -10.52 -12.67 6.05
CA GLU A 59 -10.02 -14.00 6.33
C GLU A 59 -9.43 -14.09 7.73
N LYS A 60 -9.41 -15.32 8.26
CA LYS A 60 -9.07 -15.57 9.65
C LYS A 60 -7.68 -15.06 10.01
N GLU A 61 -6.68 -15.22 9.14
CA GLU A 61 -5.31 -14.78 9.40
C GLU A 61 -5.16 -13.26 9.65
N PHE A 62 -6.08 -12.43 9.15
CA PHE A 62 -6.01 -10.98 9.29
C PHE A 62 -7.09 -10.40 10.22
N ASN A 63 -8.07 -11.20 10.64
CA ASN A 63 -9.22 -10.78 11.44
C ASN A 63 -8.91 -10.78 12.95
N CYS A 64 -7.95 -9.95 13.36
CA CYS A 64 -7.43 -9.90 14.72
C CYS A 64 -8.51 -9.65 15.77
N VAL A 65 -9.52 -8.84 15.42
CA VAL A 65 -10.60 -8.47 16.33
C VAL A 65 -11.49 -9.66 16.65
N ASN A 66 -11.95 -10.39 15.62
CA ASN A 66 -12.77 -11.57 15.84
C ASN A 66 -11.94 -12.74 16.40
N ASN A 67 -10.62 -12.72 16.21
CA ASN A 67 -9.69 -13.66 16.85
C ASN A 67 -9.36 -13.31 18.31
N GLY A 68 -10.00 -12.28 18.88
CA GLY A 68 -9.92 -11.98 20.31
C GLY A 68 -8.80 -11.02 20.71
N ARG A 69 -8.22 -10.26 19.77
CA ARG A 69 -7.28 -9.18 20.11
C ARG A 69 -7.96 -8.13 20.99
N PRO A 70 -7.49 -7.88 22.23
CA PRO A 70 -8.21 -7.05 23.19
C PRO A 70 -7.97 -5.55 23.01
N ASP A 71 -6.79 -5.13 22.54
CA ASP A 71 -6.49 -3.72 22.32
C ASP A 71 -7.09 -3.21 21.00
N ARG A 72 -7.62 -1.98 21.02
CA ARG A 72 -8.26 -1.34 19.85
C ARG A 72 -7.52 -0.10 19.34
N LEU A 73 -6.52 0.38 20.08
CA LEU A 73 -5.87 1.66 19.78
C LEU A 73 -5.13 1.62 18.43
N TYR A 74 -4.59 0.47 18.02
CA TYR A 74 -3.93 0.30 16.72
C TYR A 74 -4.86 0.61 15.52
N LEU A 75 -6.18 0.48 15.70
CA LEU A 75 -7.18 0.79 14.67
C LEU A 75 -7.41 2.30 14.49
N LYS A 76 -6.98 3.13 15.44
CA LYS A 76 -7.28 4.57 15.50
C LYS A 76 -6.21 5.47 14.88
N TYR A 77 -5.21 4.89 14.22
CA TYR A 77 -4.13 5.65 13.60
C TYR A 77 -4.38 5.90 12.13
N ARG A 78 -4.30 7.19 11.74
CA ARG A 78 -4.32 7.67 10.36
C ARG A 78 -2.93 8.21 9.99
N TRP A 79 -2.52 8.00 8.75
CA TRP A 79 -1.33 8.64 8.21
C TRP A 79 -1.61 10.09 7.78
N GLN A 80 -0.74 11.02 8.20
CA GLN A 80 -0.82 12.44 7.88
C GLN A 80 0.50 12.88 7.21
N PRO A 81 0.50 13.08 5.87
CA PRO A 81 1.64 13.69 5.19
C PRO A 81 1.93 15.09 5.73
N HIS A 82 3.20 15.52 5.68
CA HIS A 82 3.61 16.84 6.19
C HIS A 82 3.10 17.99 5.33
N GLY A 83 3.10 17.83 4.00
CA GLY A 83 2.82 18.92 3.05
C GLY A 83 1.39 18.98 2.53
N CYS A 84 0.54 18.01 2.85
CA CYS A 84 -0.83 17.99 2.35
C CYS A 84 -1.76 17.10 3.19
N ARG A 85 -3.06 17.18 2.88
CA ARG A 85 -4.09 16.31 3.44
C ARG A 85 -4.46 15.25 2.42
N LEU A 86 -4.56 14.01 2.86
CA LEU A 86 -5.09 12.92 2.05
C LEU A 86 -6.61 13.03 1.97
N SER A 87 -7.16 12.82 0.78
CA SER A 87 -8.58 12.54 0.63
C SER A 87 -8.90 11.23 1.34
N ARG A 88 -9.97 11.23 2.15
CA ARG A 88 -10.50 10.00 2.72
C ARG A 88 -10.97 9.09 1.59
N PHE A 89 -10.83 7.78 1.77
CA PHE A 89 -11.35 6.81 0.80
C PHE A 89 -12.87 6.90 0.74
N ASP A 90 -13.41 7.00 -0.47
CA ASP A 90 -14.83 6.91 -0.77
C ASP A 90 -15.03 5.76 -1.76
N GLY A 91 -15.61 4.66 -1.27
CA GLY A 91 -15.81 3.46 -2.10
C GLY A 91 -16.84 3.65 -3.21
N ARG A 92 -17.83 4.54 -3.06
CA ARG A 92 -18.77 4.85 -4.15
C ARG A 92 -18.05 5.60 -5.25
N ASN A 93 -17.32 6.66 -4.90
CA ASN A 93 -16.55 7.43 -5.87
C ASN A 93 -15.46 6.57 -6.54
N PHE A 94 -14.81 5.68 -5.78
CA PHE A 94 -13.85 4.71 -6.32
C PHE A 94 -14.49 3.85 -7.41
N LEU A 95 -15.64 3.24 -7.12
CA LEU A 95 -16.34 2.37 -8.07
C LEU A 95 -16.86 3.15 -9.29
N GLU A 96 -17.39 4.36 -9.12
CA GLU A 96 -17.84 5.19 -10.24
C GLU A 96 -16.67 5.58 -11.17
N LYS A 97 -15.54 6.00 -10.61
CA LYS A 97 -14.34 6.34 -11.41
C LYS A 97 -13.71 5.12 -12.10
N LEU A 98 -13.93 3.92 -11.55
CA LEU A 98 -13.48 2.65 -12.13
C LEU A 98 -14.54 1.95 -12.98
N ARG A 99 -15.72 2.55 -13.22
CA ARG A 99 -16.81 1.88 -13.94
C ARG A 99 -16.32 1.20 -15.23
N GLY A 100 -16.60 -0.09 -15.36
CA GLY A 100 -16.16 -0.94 -16.49
C GLY A 100 -14.67 -1.31 -16.51
N LYS A 101 -13.91 -1.01 -15.45
CA LYS A 101 -12.45 -1.22 -15.38
C LYS A 101 -12.04 -2.33 -14.42
N THR A 102 -10.81 -2.79 -14.59
CA THR A 102 -10.16 -3.79 -13.73
C THR A 102 -8.99 -3.19 -12.97
N ILE A 103 -8.99 -3.35 -11.64
CA ILE A 103 -7.82 -3.18 -10.77
C ILE A 103 -7.33 -4.56 -10.32
N MET A 104 -6.04 -4.83 -10.47
CA MET A 104 -5.43 -6.11 -10.15
C MET A 104 -4.23 -5.95 -9.21
N PHE A 105 -4.30 -6.65 -8.08
CA PHE A 105 -3.21 -6.80 -7.11
C PHE A 105 -2.45 -8.08 -7.45
N VAL A 106 -1.16 -7.95 -7.77
CA VAL A 106 -0.31 -9.06 -8.20
C VAL A 106 0.88 -9.18 -7.27
N GLY A 107 0.98 -10.28 -6.54
CA GLY A 107 2.11 -10.44 -5.64
C GLY A 107 1.96 -11.56 -4.62
N ASP A 108 2.72 -11.43 -3.54
CA ASP A 108 2.69 -12.36 -2.43
C ASP A 108 1.49 -12.12 -1.48
N SER A 109 1.52 -12.75 -0.31
CA SER A 109 0.45 -12.65 0.68
C SER A 109 0.19 -11.23 1.20
N LEU A 110 1.12 -10.29 1.03
CA LEU A 110 0.91 -8.88 1.38
C LEU A 110 0.06 -8.15 0.34
N SER A 111 0.12 -8.56 -0.94
CA SER A 111 -0.86 -8.12 -1.94
C SER A 111 -2.26 -8.62 -1.61
N ARG A 112 -2.39 -9.86 -1.13
CA ARG A 112 -3.69 -10.38 -0.64
C ARG A 112 -4.20 -9.57 0.53
N ASN A 113 -3.33 -9.24 1.48
CA ASN A 113 -3.65 -8.42 2.64
C ASN A 113 -4.16 -7.02 2.24
N GLN A 114 -3.51 -6.37 1.26
CA GLN A 114 -3.96 -5.09 0.71
C GLN A 114 -5.26 -5.20 -0.10
N TRP A 115 -5.41 -6.25 -0.91
CA TRP A 115 -6.62 -6.50 -1.70
C TRP A 115 -7.86 -6.74 -0.84
N LEU A 116 -7.75 -7.54 0.23
CA LEU A 116 -8.84 -7.76 1.18
C LEU A 116 -9.26 -6.47 1.90
N SER A 117 -8.29 -5.65 2.29
CA SER A 117 -8.55 -4.30 2.83
C SER A 117 -9.36 -3.47 1.84
N MET A 118 -8.99 -3.46 0.56
CA MET A 118 -9.72 -2.71 -0.48
C MET A 118 -11.17 -3.19 -0.60
N LEU A 119 -11.40 -4.51 -0.62
CA LEU A 119 -12.75 -5.08 -0.68
C LEU A 119 -13.60 -4.66 0.53
N CYS A 120 -13.03 -4.68 1.74
CA CYS A 120 -13.73 -4.24 2.94
C CYS A 120 -14.05 -2.74 2.92
N MET A 121 -13.11 -1.91 2.47
CA MET A 121 -13.32 -0.46 2.36
C MET A 121 -14.41 -0.12 1.33
N ILE A 122 -14.44 -0.83 0.20
CA ILE A 122 -15.51 -0.70 -0.81
C ILE A 122 -16.85 -1.12 -0.19
N HIS A 123 -16.91 -2.31 0.40
CA HIS A 123 -18.13 -2.85 0.99
C HIS A 123 -18.71 -1.96 2.09
N SER A 124 -17.86 -1.40 2.96
CA SER A 124 -18.32 -0.47 3.98
C SER A 124 -18.94 0.81 3.41
N SER A 125 -18.51 1.24 2.22
CA SER A 125 -19.05 2.43 1.55
C SER A 125 -20.34 2.15 0.78
N VAL A 126 -20.46 0.94 0.22
CA VAL A 126 -21.60 0.49 -0.58
C VAL A 126 -22.05 -0.93 -0.20
N PRO A 127 -22.57 -1.13 1.04
CA PRO A 127 -22.81 -2.48 1.58
C PRO A 127 -23.88 -3.29 0.83
N LYS A 128 -24.73 -2.61 0.05
CA LYS A 128 -25.77 -3.21 -0.77
C LYS A 128 -25.35 -3.47 -2.23
N ALA A 129 -24.12 -3.15 -2.61
CA ALA A 129 -23.64 -3.40 -3.96
C ALA A 129 -23.56 -4.90 -4.24
N ASN A 130 -24.14 -5.32 -5.37
CA ASN A 130 -24.06 -6.71 -5.80
C ASN A 130 -22.65 -7.03 -6.27
N HIS A 131 -22.16 -8.22 -5.92
CA HIS A 131 -20.88 -8.70 -6.42
C HIS A 131 -20.93 -10.18 -6.81
N ALA A 132 -20.26 -10.51 -7.90
CA ALA A 132 -19.97 -11.88 -8.31
C ALA A 132 -18.51 -12.22 -7.98
N VAL A 133 -18.24 -13.47 -7.63
CA VAL A 133 -16.89 -13.97 -7.38
C VAL A 133 -16.49 -15.00 -8.42
N ASN A 134 -15.27 -14.87 -8.95
CA ASN A 134 -14.66 -15.86 -9.83
C ASN A 134 -13.32 -16.29 -9.25
N ILE A 135 -13.16 -17.59 -8.99
CA ILE A 135 -11.95 -18.18 -8.43
C ILE A 135 -11.36 -19.13 -9.49
N SER A 136 -10.17 -18.79 -9.97
CA SER A 136 -9.41 -19.60 -10.92
C SER A 136 -8.24 -20.26 -10.19
N VAL A 137 -8.42 -21.53 -9.82
CA VAL A 137 -7.38 -22.32 -9.12
C VAL A 137 -6.14 -22.51 -10.00
N ILE A 138 -6.33 -22.66 -11.32
CA ILE A 138 -5.23 -22.90 -12.27
C ILE A 138 -4.35 -21.65 -12.42
N GLN A 139 -4.96 -20.46 -12.42
CA GLN A 139 -4.25 -19.19 -12.55
C GLN A 139 -3.89 -18.59 -11.19
N ASP A 140 -4.26 -19.23 -10.08
CA ASP A 140 -4.12 -18.72 -8.72
C ASP A 140 -4.64 -17.28 -8.58
N MET A 141 -5.85 -17.06 -9.11
CA MET A 141 -6.45 -15.73 -9.26
C MET A 141 -7.89 -15.71 -8.73
N THR A 142 -8.22 -14.69 -7.95
CA THR A 142 -9.58 -14.43 -7.46
C THR A 142 -10.04 -13.05 -7.87
N THR A 143 -11.23 -12.95 -8.45
CA THR A 143 -11.83 -11.67 -8.88
C THR A 143 -13.18 -11.47 -8.22
N TYR A 144 -13.35 -10.33 -7.55
CA TYR A 144 -14.66 -9.80 -7.20
C TYR A 144 -15.10 -8.79 -8.24
N THR A 145 -16.27 -9.00 -8.84
CA THR A 145 -16.87 -8.07 -9.79
C THR A 145 -18.05 -7.39 -9.11
N PHE A 146 -17.94 -6.08 -8.85
CA PHE A 146 -19.06 -5.26 -8.37
C PHE A 146 -19.97 -4.95 -9.56
N THR A 147 -21.04 -5.74 -9.72
CA THR A 147 -21.80 -5.83 -10.98
C THR A 147 -22.54 -4.54 -11.32
N ASP A 148 -22.99 -3.79 -10.32
CA ASP A 148 -23.69 -2.51 -10.51
C ASP A 148 -22.77 -1.42 -11.13
N TYR A 149 -21.45 -1.64 -11.07
CA TYR A 149 -20.42 -0.73 -11.56
C TYR A 149 -19.54 -1.36 -12.64
N GLU A 150 -19.71 -2.66 -12.92
CA GLU A 150 -18.84 -3.43 -13.82
C GLU A 150 -17.35 -3.32 -13.45
N VAL A 151 -17.05 -3.15 -12.15
CA VAL A 151 -15.68 -3.02 -11.64
C VAL A 151 -15.16 -4.37 -11.19
N ARG A 152 -14.00 -4.76 -11.69
CA ARG A 152 -13.31 -5.98 -11.28
C ARG A 152 -12.15 -5.65 -10.35
N VAL A 153 -12.17 -6.23 -9.15
CA VAL A 153 -11.11 -6.12 -8.15
C VAL A 153 -10.45 -7.49 -7.99
N THR A 154 -9.31 -7.67 -8.65
CA THR A 154 -8.65 -8.96 -8.80
C THR A 154 -7.42 -9.07 -7.91
N TYR A 155 -7.22 -10.25 -7.33
CA TYR A 155 -5.95 -10.67 -6.74
C TYR A 155 -5.40 -11.85 -7.54
N HIS A 156 -4.12 -11.77 -7.88
CA HIS A 156 -3.36 -12.85 -8.52
C HIS A 156 -2.14 -13.15 -7.66
N HIS A 157 -2.11 -14.35 -7.09
CA HIS A 157 -1.03 -14.79 -6.24
C HIS A 157 0.19 -15.14 -7.09
N ASN A 158 1.22 -14.32 -6.99
CA ASN A 158 2.48 -14.53 -7.68
C ASN A 158 3.64 -14.06 -6.79
N LEU A 159 4.23 -15.03 -6.09
CA LEU A 159 5.21 -14.80 -5.03
C LEU A 159 6.45 -14.03 -5.47
N TYR A 160 6.94 -14.25 -6.69
CA TYR A 160 8.25 -13.75 -7.16
C TYR A 160 8.15 -12.92 -8.45
N LEU A 161 6.96 -12.77 -9.02
CA LEU A 161 6.63 -12.24 -10.35
C LEU A 161 7.17 -13.10 -11.51
N VAL A 162 8.44 -13.48 -11.44
CA VAL A 162 9.12 -14.38 -12.38
C VAL A 162 8.76 -15.85 -12.14
N ASP A 163 9.02 -16.68 -13.14
CA ASP A 163 8.50 -18.05 -13.18
C ASP A 163 9.23 -19.00 -12.22
N ILE A 164 8.47 -19.92 -11.60
CA ILE A 164 9.02 -21.16 -11.03
C ILE A 164 8.67 -22.30 -11.98
N VAL A 165 9.69 -22.92 -12.58
CA VAL A 165 9.52 -23.98 -13.58
C VAL A 165 9.95 -25.34 -13.03
N LYS A 166 9.14 -26.38 -13.28
CA LYS A 166 9.50 -27.76 -12.92
C LYS A 166 10.43 -28.35 -13.98
N ARG A 167 11.63 -28.76 -13.57
CA ARG A 167 12.61 -29.50 -14.40
C ARG A 167 12.79 -30.91 -13.83
N ARG A 168 13.50 -31.79 -14.56
CA ARG A 168 13.75 -33.19 -14.14
C ARG A 168 14.47 -33.29 -12.79
N PHE A 169 15.32 -32.32 -12.45
CA PHE A 169 16.12 -32.29 -11.23
C PHE A 169 15.51 -31.42 -10.11
N GLY A 170 14.34 -30.82 -10.32
CA GLY A 170 13.68 -29.98 -9.31
C GLY A 170 12.98 -28.76 -9.90
N ARG A 171 12.33 -27.98 -9.03
CA ARG A 171 11.75 -26.67 -9.33
C ARG A 171 12.84 -25.62 -9.35
N VAL A 172 12.78 -24.74 -10.33
CA VAL A 172 13.78 -23.71 -10.59
C VAL A 172 13.09 -22.35 -10.61
N LEU A 173 13.48 -21.44 -9.73
CA LEU A 173 13.13 -20.03 -9.86
C LEU A 173 13.94 -19.45 -11.03
N ASN A 174 13.28 -19.14 -12.13
CA ASN A 174 13.91 -18.60 -13.31
C ASN A 174 13.83 -17.08 -13.30
N LEU A 175 14.97 -16.39 -13.11
CA LEU A 175 14.99 -14.94 -12.97
C LEU A 175 14.77 -14.19 -14.29
N ASP A 176 14.80 -14.88 -15.43
CA ASP A 176 14.75 -14.28 -16.76
C ASP A 176 13.40 -14.43 -17.47
N THR A 177 12.46 -15.21 -16.92
CA THR A 177 11.16 -15.47 -17.57
C THR A 177 9.99 -15.05 -16.70
N LEU A 178 8.96 -14.53 -17.36
CA LEU A 178 7.77 -13.98 -16.73
C LEU A 178 6.56 -14.34 -17.63
N THR A 179 6.13 -15.59 -17.54
CA THR A 179 5.07 -16.14 -18.40
C THR A 179 3.68 -15.69 -17.93
N ALA A 180 3.50 -15.51 -16.62
CA ALA A 180 2.25 -15.07 -16.03
C ALA A 180 1.82 -13.65 -16.47
N GLY A 181 2.74 -12.87 -17.04
CA GLY A 181 2.50 -11.48 -17.45
C GLY A 181 1.35 -11.32 -18.45
N LYS A 182 1.08 -12.34 -19.27
CA LYS A 182 -0.06 -12.36 -20.18
C LYS A 182 -1.43 -12.19 -19.48
N LEU A 183 -1.51 -12.56 -18.20
CA LEU A 183 -2.73 -12.44 -17.40
C LEU A 183 -3.01 -10.99 -16.95
N TRP A 184 -2.01 -10.10 -17.08
CA TRP A 184 -2.06 -8.73 -16.54
C TRP A 184 -2.36 -7.68 -17.61
N LEU A 185 -2.33 -8.06 -18.89
CA LEU A 185 -2.36 -7.14 -20.04
C LEU A 185 -3.65 -6.31 -20.14
N ASP A 186 -4.77 -6.84 -19.66
CA ASP A 186 -6.09 -6.21 -19.77
C ASP A 186 -6.49 -5.40 -18.53
N ALA A 187 -5.64 -5.33 -17.50
CA ALA A 187 -5.93 -4.51 -16.33
C ALA A 187 -5.69 -3.01 -16.61
N ASP A 188 -6.59 -2.17 -16.10
CA ASP A 188 -6.48 -0.71 -16.15
C ASP A 188 -5.59 -0.18 -15.02
N TYR A 189 -5.56 -0.88 -13.89
CA TYR A 189 -4.71 -0.57 -12.75
C TYR A 189 -4.01 -1.84 -12.28
N LEU A 190 -2.68 -1.82 -12.27
CA LEU A 190 -1.85 -2.92 -11.78
C LEU A 190 -1.13 -2.49 -10.51
N VAL A 191 -1.28 -3.26 -9.43
CA VAL A 191 -0.61 -3.02 -8.14
C VAL A 191 0.25 -4.23 -7.83
N PHE A 192 1.55 -4.12 -8.10
CA PHE A 192 2.50 -5.21 -7.91
C PHE A 192 3.12 -5.20 -6.51
N ASN A 193 3.42 -6.37 -5.96
CA ASN A 193 4.31 -6.54 -4.82
C ASN A 193 5.14 -7.80 -4.99
N THR A 194 6.39 -7.79 -4.53
CA THR A 194 7.08 -9.03 -4.17
C THR A 194 8.23 -8.71 -3.23
N TRP A 195 8.32 -9.39 -2.08
CA TRP A 195 9.51 -9.37 -1.22
C TRP A 195 9.50 -10.46 -0.15
N HIS A 196 8.33 -10.72 0.43
CA HIS A 196 8.24 -11.40 1.71
C HIS A 196 8.71 -12.87 1.66
N TRP A 197 8.69 -13.46 0.47
CA TRP A 197 9.12 -14.84 0.22
C TRP A 197 10.57 -14.99 -0.27
N TRP A 198 11.28 -13.89 -0.58
CA TRP A 198 12.63 -13.95 -1.16
C TRP A 198 13.67 -14.51 -0.20
N ASN A 199 13.53 -14.19 1.09
CA ASN A 199 14.48 -14.59 2.13
C ASN A 199 14.21 -16.00 2.69
N ARG A 200 13.14 -16.69 2.26
CA ARG A 200 12.84 -18.05 2.72
C ARG A 200 13.91 -19.06 2.29
N ARG A 201 14.16 -20.04 3.16
CA ARG A 201 15.12 -21.13 3.00
C ARG A 201 14.56 -22.44 3.54
N GLY A 202 15.23 -23.54 3.20
CA GLY A 202 14.88 -24.87 3.68
C GLY A 202 13.48 -25.31 3.22
N ALA A 203 12.74 -25.97 4.10
CA ALA A 203 11.42 -26.53 3.79
C ALA A 203 10.37 -25.50 3.34
N SER A 204 10.56 -24.22 3.70
CA SER A 204 9.65 -23.13 3.32
C SER A 204 9.93 -22.54 1.93
N GLN A 205 11.01 -22.97 1.28
CA GLN A 205 11.41 -22.49 -0.05
C GLN A 205 10.65 -23.26 -1.15
N PRO A 206 9.94 -22.58 -2.07
CA PRO A 206 9.10 -23.25 -3.07
C PRO A 206 9.88 -23.76 -4.30
N PHE A 207 11.20 -23.61 -4.32
CA PHE A 207 12.09 -24.04 -5.40
C PHE A 207 13.37 -24.66 -4.84
N GLU A 208 14.05 -25.52 -5.61
CA GLU A 208 15.29 -26.16 -5.18
C GLU A 208 16.55 -25.55 -5.81
N TYR A 209 16.37 -24.73 -6.85
CA TYR A 209 17.43 -24.08 -7.62
C TYR A 209 17.00 -22.68 -8.10
N ILE A 210 17.96 -21.83 -8.43
CA ILE A 210 17.75 -20.52 -9.03
C ILE A 210 18.52 -20.46 -10.36
N GLN A 211 17.87 -20.01 -11.43
CA GLN A 211 18.47 -19.83 -12.74
C GLN A 211 18.66 -18.34 -13.05
N ASP A 212 19.87 -17.99 -13.52
CA ASP A 212 20.28 -16.66 -13.98
C ASP A 212 21.01 -16.82 -15.33
N GLY A 213 20.33 -16.43 -16.41
CA GLY A 213 20.70 -16.71 -17.78
C GLY A 213 20.86 -18.22 -18.03
N SER A 214 22.06 -18.62 -18.44
CA SER A 214 22.42 -20.02 -18.70
C SER A 214 22.89 -20.79 -17.48
N ARG A 215 23.08 -20.12 -16.32
CA ARG A 215 23.63 -20.73 -15.12
C ARG A 215 22.53 -21.12 -14.14
N ILE A 216 22.67 -22.30 -13.54
CA ILE A 216 21.76 -22.82 -12.52
C ILE A 216 22.54 -22.98 -11.22
N TYR A 217 22.05 -22.34 -10.18
CA TYR A 217 22.63 -22.31 -8.85
C TYR A 217 21.76 -23.09 -7.87
N LYS A 218 22.38 -23.75 -6.89
CA LYS A 218 21.63 -24.35 -5.77
C LYS A 218 20.98 -23.26 -4.92
N ASP A 219 21.70 -22.17 -4.73
CA ASP A 219 21.26 -20.97 -4.04
C ASP A 219 22.11 -19.78 -4.51
N MET A 220 21.64 -18.55 -4.28
CA MET A 220 22.37 -17.30 -4.48
C MET A 220 21.90 -16.24 -3.48
N ASP A 221 22.59 -15.11 -3.44
CA ASP A 221 22.14 -13.95 -2.67
C ASP A 221 20.75 -13.50 -3.12
N ARG A 222 19.84 -13.27 -2.16
CA ARG A 222 18.41 -13.02 -2.46
C ARG A 222 18.11 -11.59 -2.79
N VAL A 223 18.93 -10.66 -2.33
CA VAL A 223 18.82 -9.27 -2.73
C VAL A 223 19.29 -9.14 -4.18
N VAL A 224 20.33 -9.88 -4.59
CA VAL A 224 20.77 -10.00 -5.99
C VAL A 224 19.70 -10.67 -6.85
N ALA A 225 19.15 -11.82 -6.41
CA ALA A 225 18.10 -12.51 -7.15
C ALA A 225 16.85 -11.63 -7.32
N PHE A 226 16.44 -10.94 -6.26
CA PHE A 226 15.34 -9.98 -6.28
C PHE A 226 15.59 -8.88 -7.31
N GLY A 227 16.75 -8.24 -7.30
CA GLY A 227 17.09 -7.19 -8.26
C GLY A 227 17.03 -7.65 -9.71
N LYS A 228 17.48 -8.88 -10.00
CA LYS A 228 17.38 -9.49 -11.33
C LYS A 228 15.92 -9.72 -11.75
N ALA A 229 15.10 -10.29 -10.87
CA ALA A 229 13.69 -10.51 -11.17
C ALA A 229 12.90 -9.22 -11.37
N ILE A 230 13.15 -8.18 -10.56
CA ILE A 230 12.54 -6.87 -10.77
C ILE A 230 13.02 -6.23 -12.08
N THR A 231 14.27 -6.46 -12.48
CA THR A 231 14.76 -6.02 -13.80
C THR A 231 14.01 -6.73 -14.94
N THR A 232 13.79 -8.04 -14.84
CA THR A 232 12.99 -8.81 -15.80
C THR A 232 11.54 -8.33 -15.85
N TRP A 233 10.93 -8.09 -14.69
CA TRP A 233 9.59 -7.49 -14.59
C TRP A 233 9.53 -6.09 -15.22
N GLY A 234 10.53 -5.23 -14.96
CA GLY A 234 10.61 -3.90 -15.56
C GLY A 234 10.72 -3.93 -17.08
N ARG A 235 11.48 -4.88 -17.65
CA ARG A 235 11.52 -5.12 -19.10
C ARG A 235 10.16 -5.58 -19.63
N TRP A 236 9.45 -6.42 -18.89
CA TRP A 236 8.09 -6.83 -19.26
C TRP A 236 7.13 -5.62 -19.29
N ILE A 237 7.22 -4.71 -18.32
CA ILE A 237 6.45 -3.46 -18.31
C ILE A 237 6.75 -2.65 -19.57
N ASP A 238 8.02 -2.39 -19.85
CA ASP A 238 8.47 -1.63 -21.03
C ASP A 238 8.05 -2.26 -22.36
N ALA A 239 7.95 -3.58 -22.43
CA ALA A 239 7.47 -4.27 -23.63
C ALA A 239 5.94 -4.23 -23.77
N ASN A 240 5.17 -4.34 -22.68
CA ASN A 240 3.76 -4.72 -22.76
C ASN A 240 2.73 -3.67 -22.32
N VAL A 241 3.08 -2.79 -21.36
CA VAL A 241 2.10 -1.84 -20.79
C VAL A 241 1.79 -0.68 -21.73
N VAL A 242 0.52 -0.36 -21.96
CA VAL A 242 0.14 0.80 -22.79
C VAL A 242 -0.06 2.03 -21.91
N ARG A 243 0.81 3.04 -22.05
CA ARG A 243 0.95 4.20 -21.13
C ARG A 243 -0.36 4.96 -20.85
N ASN A 244 -1.25 5.06 -21.82
CA ASN A 244 -2.51 5.81 -21.68
C ASN A 244 -3.71 4.94 -21.27
N LYS A 245 -3.52 3.61 -21.17
CA LYS A 245 -4.58 2.66 -20.80
C LYS A 245 -4.40 2.15 -19.37
N THR A 246 -3.15 1.87 -18.98
CA THR A 246 -2.87 1.17 -17.73
C THR A 246 -1.99 2.01 -16.80
N LYS A 247 -2.45 2.23 -15.57
CA LYS A 247 -1.62 2.79 -14.50
C LYS A 247 -0.95 1.65 -13.72
N VAL A 248 0.36 1.76 -13.51
CA VAL A 248 1.15 0.73 -12.83
C VAL A 248 1.70 1.29 -11.52
N PHE A 249 1.44 0.55 -10.45
CA PHE A 249 1.94 0.78 -9.11
C PHE A 249 2.80 -0.39 -8.67
N PHE A 250 3.84 -0.09 -7.90
CA PHE A 250 4.58 -1.11 -7.16
C PHE A 250 4.48 -0.79 -5.68
N GLN A 251 3.86 -1.68 -4.91
CA GLN A 251 3.81 -1.61 -3.46
C GLN A 251 5.23 -1.74 -2.90
N GLY A 252 5.65 -0.75 -2.11
CA GLY A 252 6.92 -0.78 -1.40
C GLY A 252 7.05 -2.00 -0.47
N ILE A 253 8.26 -2.19 0.04
CA ILE A 253 8.58 -3.33 0.88
C ILE A 253 7.77 -3.25 2.18
N SER A 254 6.84 -4.18 2.38
CA SER A 254 6.17 -4.35 3.68
C SER A 254 7.17 -4.90 4.70
N PRO A 255 7.40 -4.22 5.83
CA PRO A 255 8.34 -4.68 6.84
C PRO A 255 7.75 -5.80 7.70
N SER A 256 8.62 -6.45 8.46
CA SER A 256 8.25 -7.33 9.57
C SER A 256 8.87 -6.84 10.87
N HIS A 257 8.29 -7.24 12.00
CA HIS A 257 8.69 -6.78 13.34
C HIS A 257 9.02 -7.96 14.26
N TYR A 258 10.08 -8.72 13.92
CA TYR A 258 10.55 -9.87 14.71
C TYR A 258 11.69 -9.54 15.69
N ASN A 259 12.27 -8.34 15.66
CA ASN A 259 13.38 -7.97 16.54
C ASN A 259 13.19 -6.56 17.10
N GLY A 260 12.92 -6.46 18.41
CA GLY A 260 12.65 -5.19 19.05
C GLY A 260 13.81 -4.21 19.08
N THR A 261 15.03 -4.69 18.91
CA THR A 261 16.22 -3.84 18.79
C THR A 261 16.10 -2.86 17.63
N ASP A 262 15.44 -3.26 16.54
CA ASP A 262 15.27 -2.45 15.33
C ASP A 262 14.36 -1.24 15.57
N TRP A 263 13.52 -1.27 16.61
CA TRP A 263 12.69 -0.15 17.03
C TRP A 263 13.03 0.41 18.43
N GLY A 264 14.23 0.13 18.94
CA GLY A 264 14.71 0.68 20.22
C GLY A 264 14.20 -0.03 21.48
N GLU A 265 13.59 -1.20 21.35
CA GLU A 265 13.11 -2.03 22.48
C GLU A 265 13.80 -3.41 22.50
N PRO A 266 15.08 -3.52 22.89
CA PRO A 266 15.87 -4.76 22.80
C PRO A 266 15.31 -5.95 23.62
N LYS A 267 14.43 -5.66 24.58
CA LYS A 267 13.71 -6.68 25.37
C LYS A 267 12.56 -7.34 24.58
N ALA A 268 11.97 -6.65 23.61
CA ALA A 268 10.93 -7.20 22.77
C ALA A 268 11.53 -8.19 21.74
N LYS A 269 11.08 -9.43 21.78
CA LYS A 269 11.54 -10.51 20.88
C LYS A 269 10.67 -10.70 19.64
N SER A 270 9.61 -9.90 19.51
CA SER A 270 8.70 -9.86 18.37
C SER A 270 7.76 -8.66 18.53
N CYS A 271 6.78 -8.53 17.63
CA CYS A 271 5.65 -7.61 17.72
C CYS A 271 4.64 -7.95 18.86
N ALA A 272 4.88 -9.01 19.64
CA ALA A 272 4.00 -9.38 20.74
C ALA A 272 3.89 -8.26 21.79
N GLY A 273 2.64 -7.97 22.18
CA GLY A 273 2.35 -6.96 23.20
C GLY A 273 2.49 -5.50 22.74
N GLN A 274 2.83 -5.26 21.47
CA GLN A 274 2.94 -3.93 20.90
C GLN A 274 1.54 -3.36 20.59
N LYS A 275 1.21 -2.22 21.19
CA LYS A 275 -0.15 -1.62 21.14
C LYS A 275 -0.20 -0.20 20.58
N ILE A 276 0.97 0.41 20.42
CA ILE A 276 1.12 1.76 19.88
C ILE A 276 2.25 1.77 18.83
N PRO A 277 2.13 2.61 17.80
CA PRO A 277 3.20 2.81 16.83
C PRO A 277 4.40 3.51 17.47
N LEU A 278 5.48 3.60 16.72
CA LEU A 278 6.53 4.57 17.00
C LEU A 278 5.99 5.96 16.67
N LEU A 279 5.95 6.83 17.68
CA LEU A 279 5.57 8.24 17.54
C LEU A 279 6.75 9.07 17.04
N SER A 280 7.21 8.74 15.84
CA SER A 280 8.35 9.36 15.15
C SER A 280 8.08 9.41 13.65
N SER A 281 8.69 10.34 12.93
CA SER A 281 8.71 10.35 11.46
C SER A 281 9.81 9.44 10.88
N THR A 282 10.76 9.01 11.70
CA THR A 282 11.90 8.17 11.32
C THR A 282 11.91 6.86 12.06
N TYR A 283 12.35 5.80 11.37
CA TYR A 283 12.59 4.50 11.97
C TYR A 283 14.05 4.40 12.44
N PRO A 284 14.33 3.96 13.67
CA PRO A 284 15.69 3.94 14.21
C PRO A 284 16.55 2.79 13.63
N GLY A 285 15.93 1.68 13.23
CA GLY A 285 16.61 0.55 12.62
C GLY A 285 16.93 0.74 11.13
N PRO A 286 17.64 -0.23 10.53
CA PRO A 286 17.98 -0.17 9.12
C PRO A 286 16.74 -0.34 8.24
N LEU A 287 16.72 0.35 7.09
CA LEU A 287 15.74 0.07 6.04
C LEU A 287 16.07 -1.26 5.34
N PRO A 288 15.06 -2.01 4.84
CA PRO A 288 15.30 -3.21 4.08
C PRO A 288 16.15 -2.93 2.83
N LEU A 289 17.24 -3.67 2.62
CA LEU A 289 18.12 -3.51 1.44
C LEU A 289 17.35 -3.63 0.11
N ALA A 290 16.31 -4.46 0.09
CA ALA A 290 15.43 -4.61 -1.06
C ALA A 290 14.69 -3.33 -1.45
N LEU A 291 14.45 -2.40 -0.53
CA LEU A 291 13.84 -1.11 -0.85
C LEU A 291 14.75 -0.30 -1.77
N MET A 292 16.05 -0.28 -1.47
CA MET A 292 17.03 0.40 -2.31
C MET A 292 17.15 -0.26 -3.69
N VAL A 293 17.20 -1.59 -3.74
CA VAL A 293 17.23 -2.35 -5.01
C VAL A 293 15.98 -2.08 -5.84
N LEU A 294 14.81 -2.10 -5.22
CA LEU A 294 13.54 -1.77 -5.88
C LEU A 294 13.58 -0.35 -6.45
N LYS A 295 13.89 0.66 -5.62
CA LYS A 295 13.97 2.07 -6.06
C LYS A 295 14.93 2.25 -7.23
N ASN A 296 16.08 1.57 -7.23
CA ASN A 296 17.04 1.63 -8.32
C ASN A 296 16.52 0.95 -9.59
N ALA A 297 15.87 -0.21 -9.47
CA ALA A 297 15.31 -0.91 -10.61
C ALA A 297 14.16 -0.11 -11.26
N LEU A 298 13.30 0.53 -10.46
CA LEU A 298 12.21 1.37 -10.97
C LEU A 298 12.71 2.56 -11.80
N LYS A 299 13.86 3.16 -11.45
CA LYS A 299 14.47 4.25 -12.23
C LYS A 299 14.92 3.82 -13.64
N ALA A 300 15.15 2.53 -13.86
CA ALA A 300 15.59 2.00 -15.15
C ALA A 300 14.43 1.68 -16.10
N ILE A 301 13.19 1.68 -15.61
CA ILE A 301 11.98 1.40 -16.41
C ILE A 301 11.62 2.64 -17.21
N LYS A 302 11.41 2.48 -18.53
CA LYS A 302 11.08 3.61 -19.41
C LYS A 302 9.63 4.05 -19.26
N LYS A 303 8.71 3.11 -19.02
CA LYS A 303 7.30 3.42 -18.79
C LYS A 303 7.06 3.80 -17.32
N PRO A 304 6.11 4.73 -17.07
CA PRO A 304 5.84 5.17 -15.70
C PRO A 304 5.40 4.02 -14.80
N VAL A 305 6.09 3.86 -13.68
CA VAL A 305 5.69 3.03 -12.55
C VAL A 305 5.72 3.89 -11.30
N THR A 306 4.60 3.95 -10.58
CA THR A 306 4.51 4.70 -9.33
C THR A 306 4.83 3.78 -8.14
N LEU A 307 5.87 4.10 -7.38
CA LEU A 307 6.14 3.41 -6.12
C LEU A 307 5.12 3.89 -5.06
N LEU A 308 4.37 2.95 -4.47
CA LEU A 308 3.70 3.20 -3.20
C LEU A 308 4.75 3.03 -2.10
N ASP A 309 5.45 4.10 -1.71
CA ASP A 309 6.59 4.05 -0.80
C ASP A 309 6.18 3.87 0.67
N ILE A 310 5.48 2.76 0.93
CA ILE A 310 4.84 2.42 2.19
C ILE A 310 5.82 1.93 3.27
N THR A 311 7.10 1.72 2.94
CA THR A 311 8.02 0.98 3.83
C THR A 311 8.24 1.69 5.15
N THR A 312 8.61 2.98 5.12
CA THR A 312 8.91 3.74 6.34
C THR A 312 7.67 3.93 7.20
N LEU A 313 6.54 4.36 6.63
CA LEU A 313 5.31 4.51 7.41
C LEU A 313 4.85 3.19 8.03
N SER A 314 5.09 2.05 7.37
CA SER A 314 4.72 0.74 7.92
C SER A 314 5.72 0.25 8.98
N LEU A 315 7.00 0.62 8.90
CA LEU A 315 8.01 0.33 9.92
C LEU A 315 7.67 1.01 11.25
N LEU A 316 6.97 2.14 11.22
CA LEU A 316 6.50 2.80 12.42
C LEU A 316 5.34 2.04 13.09
N ARG A 317 4.74 1.06 12.43
CA ARG A 317 3.51 0.37 12.88
C ARG A 317 3.77 -0.98 13.53
N LYS A 318 4.73 -1.07 14.44
CA LYS A 318 5.00 -2.31 15.22
C LYS A 318 3.76 -2.89 15.93
N ASP A 319 2.73 -2.07 16.16
CA ASP A 319 1.43 -2.41 16.75
C ASP A 319 0.43 -3.06 15.79
N GLY A 320 0.61 -2.91 14.47
CA GLY A 320 -0.40 -3.26 13.47
C GLY A 320 -0.49 -4.74 13.08
N HIS A 321 0.43 -5.58 13.56
CA HIS A 321 0.52 -6.99 13.19
C HIS A 321 -0.50 -7.89 13.92
N PRO A 322 -0.91 -9.03 13.34
CA PRO A 322 -1.74 -10.01 14.04
C PRO A 322 -1.11 -10.54 15.32
N SER A 323 0.22 -10.68 15.37
CA SER A 323 0.92 -11.30 16.48
C SER A 323 0.35 -12.70 16.76
N ALA A 324 -0.19 -12.95 17.96
CA ALA A 324 -0.85 -14.21 18.30
C ALA A 324 -2.33 -14.29 17.87
N TYR A 325 -2.88 -13.21 17.27
CA TYR A 325 -4.29 -13.08 16.88
C TYR A 325 -4.51 -13.27 15.37
N GLY A 326 -3.57 -13.91 14.67
CA GLY A 326 -3.75 -14.36 13.29
C GLY A 326 -4.14 -15.83 13.26
N LEU A 327 -3.31 -16.64 12.60
CA LEU A 327 -3.35 -18.09 12.76
C LEU A 327 -2.62 -18.50 14.06
N ALA A 328 -2.56 -19.80 14.36
CA ALA A 328 -2.04 -20.34 15.63
C ALA A 328 -0.54 -20.08 15.92
N SER A 329 0.15 -19.24 15.14
CA SER A 329 1.57 -18.91 15.29
C SER A 329 1.80 -17.39 15.33
N MET A 330 2.94 -16.97 15.88
CA MET A 330 3.33 -15.56 15.98
C MET A 330 3.58 -14.96 14.59
N ASP A 331 2.69 -14.07 14.15
CA ASP A 331 2.78 -13.36 12.88
C ASP A 331 3.15 -11.89 13.09
N CYS A 332 4.39 -11.54 12.73
CA CYS A 332 4.87 -10.15 12.71
C CYS A 332 5.21 -9.72 11.29
N SER A 333 4.55 -10.32 10.30
CA SER A 333 4.79 -10.11 8.88
C SER A 333 3.58 -9.51 8.17
N HIS A 334 2.41 -10.09 8.41
CA HIS A 334 1.14 -9.60 7.87
C HIS A 334 0.50 -8.57 8.78
N TRP A 335 -0.64 -8.01 8.39
CA TRP A 335 -1.29 -6.93 9.12
C TRP A 335 -2.71 -7.30 9.50
N CYS A 336 -3.13 -6.86 10.69
CA CYS A 336 -4.53 -6.85 11.06
C CYS A 336 -5.33 -6.00 10.07
N LEU A 337 -6.56 -6.45 9.81
CA LEU A 337 -7.57 -5.70 9.07
C LEU A 337 -8.81 -5.48 9.94
N ALA A 338 -9.31 -4.26 10.11
CA ALA A 338 -8.80 -2.98 9.63
C ALA A 338 -7.40 -2.64 10.18
N GLY A 339 -6.64 -1.77 9.50
CA GLY A 339 -5.29 -1.40 9.92
C GLY A 339 -4.39 -0.79 8.84
N VAL A 340 -3.12 -1.19 8.86
CA VAL A 340 -2.06 -0.59 8.02
C VAL A 340 -2.34 -0.70 6.51
N PRO A 341 -2.85 -1.83 5.97
CA PRO A 341 -3.17 -1.93 4.55
C PRO A 341 -4.28 -0.97 4.09
N ASP A 342 -5.17 -0.53 4.99
CA ASP A 342 -6.19 0.48 4.67
C ASP A 342 -5.52 1.82 4.32
N THR A 343 -4.43 2.15 5.02
CA THR A 343 -3.62 3.34 4.71
C THR A 343 -2.93 3.20 3.37
N TRP A 344 -2.44 2.01 3.00
CA TRP A 344 -1.86 1.78 1.67
C TRP A 344 -2.91 2.01 0.58
N ASN A 345 -4.16 1.60 0.82
CA ASN A 345 -5.26 1.83 -0.10
C ASN A 345 -5.72 3.29 -0.17
N VAL A 346 -5.68 4.03 0.95
CA VAL A 346 -5.90 5.49 0.92
C VAL A 346 -4.82 6.19 0.10
N LEU A 347 -3.55 5.82 0.26
CA LEU A 347 -2.44 6.37 -0.53
C LEU A 347 -2.60 6.05 -2.02
N LEU A 348 -2.92 4.79 -2.34
CA LEU A 348 -3.21 4.35 -3.71
C LEU A 348 -4.37 5.15 -4.31
N TYR A 349 -5.48 5.33 -3.58
CA TYR A 349 -6.63 6.12 -4.00
C TYR A 349 -6.26 7.57 -4.35
N ASN A 350 -5.43 8.23 -3.54
CA ASN A 350 -4.96 9.61 -3.77
C ASN A 350 -3.96 9.72 -4.93
N LEU A 351 -3.30 8.63 -5.34
CA LEU A 351 -2.43 8.60 -6.53
C LEU A 351 -3.20 8.22 -7.80
N MET A 352 -4.33 7.53 -7.67
CA MET A 352 -5.15 7.13 -8.80
C MET A 352 -5.95 8.30 -9.39
N PHE A 353 -6.32 9.30 -8.60
CA PHE A 353 -7.39 10.25 -8.90
C PHE A 353 -7.15 11.70 -8.54
#